data_AF-A0A8K1CJN8-F1
#
_entry.id   AF-A0A8K1CJN8-F1
#
_cell.length_a   1.000
_cell.length_b   1.000
_cell.length_c   1.000
_cell.angle_alpha   90.00
_cell.angle_beta   90.00
_cell.angle_gamma   90.00
#
_symmetry.space_group_name_H-M   'P 1'
#
loop_
_entity.id
_entity.type
_entity.pdbx_description
1 polymer ?
#
loop_
_entity_poly.entity_id
_entity_poly.type
_entity_poly.pdbx_seq_one_letter_code
_entity_poly.pdbx_strand_id
1 'polypeptide(L)'
;MADEELIIRRRLLTRTSVVGKAGLKKCAEGVLSLFDALAEDGIDELTCKQEVDALLWEMEQLEFEANKTDILGYTCERELEAYETLNADIDASILKVSEEIEELMAKVQVEKTIRAYKEEYESISRVINELPSRQDLAAELAVEEKRLSEAQIALSAVDEKLDLRTKQFSLLMSTIQNLKSTLDEDTAMDDEEDEQQKRSGDAEDEDMEDTSEKRGATQDDDDMNGGRSP
;
A
#
# COMPACT_ATOMS: atom_id res chain seq x y z
N MET A 1 22.43 -23.27 -37.32
CA MET A 1 21.58 -24.47 -37.33
C MET A 1 21.74 -25.31 -38.59
N ALA A 2 21.15 -24.98 -39.75
CA ALA A 2 21.24 -25.86 -40.94
C ALA A 2 22.67 -26.05 -41.49
N ASP A 3 23.50 -25.02 -41.48
CA ASP A 3 24.90 -25.12 -41.92
C ASP A 3 25.79 -25.89 -40.93
N GLU A 4 25.54 -25.77 -39.63
CA GLU A 4 26.27 -26.53 -38.61
C GLU A 4 25.94 -28.02 -38.68
N GLU A 5 24.67 -28.35 -38.92
CA GLU A 5 24.21 -29.72 -39.13
C GLU A 5 24.81 -30.33 -40.40
N LEU A 6 24.95 -29.55 -41.48
CA LEU A 6 25.65 -29.97 -42.70
C LEU A 6 27.16 -30.15 -42.48
N ILE A 7 27.79 -29.30 -41.67
CA ILE A 7 29.21 -29.43 -41.31
C ILE A 7 29.43 -30.66 -40.45
N ILE A 8 28.59 -30.89 -39.43
CA ILE A 8 28.63 -32.08 -38.57
C ILE A 8 28.39 -33.33 -39.41
N ARG A 9 27.40 -33.33 -40.29
CA ARG A 9 27.11 -34.44 -41.21
C ARG A 9 28.25 -34.70 -42.18
N ARG A 10 28.88 -33.66 -42.74
CA ARG A 10 30.08 -33.80 -43.59
C ARG A 10 31.27 -34.33 -42.79
N ARG A 11 31.47 -33.88 -41.55
CA ARG A 11 32.57 -34.30 -40.68
C ARG A 11 32.41 -35.75 -40.18
N LEU A 12 31.16 -36.18 -39.94
CA LEU A 12 30.80 -37.57 -39.68
C LEU A 12 31.00 -38.43 -40.94
N LEU A 13 30.51 -37.98 -42.11
CA LEU A 13 30.68 -38.67 -43.40
C LEU A 13 32.15 -38.79 -43.83
N THR A 14 33.00 -37.80 -43.55
CA THR A 14 34.44 -37.87 -43.86
C THR A 14 35.22 -38.74 -42.87
N ARG A 15 34.68 -39.05 -41.68
CA ARG A 15 35.21 -40.13 -40.80
C ARG A 15 34.65 -41.52 -41.16
N THR A 16 33.50 -41.64 -41.82
CA THR A 16 32.84 -42.93 -42.09
C THR A 16 32.84 -43.37 -43.57
N SER A 17 33.97 -43.24 -44.24
CA SER A 17 34.29 -44.09 -45.39
C SER A 17 35.62 -44.82 -45.16
N VAL A 18 35.83 -45.34 -43.95
CA VAL A 18 37.02 -46.13 -43.61
C VAL A 18 36.91 -47.60 -43.98
N VAL A 19 35.70 -48.12 -44.19
CA VAL A 19 35.54 -49.41 -44.85
C VAL A 19 35.53 -49.13 -46.34
N GLY A 20 36.70 -49.22 -46.96
CA GLY A 20 36.77 -49.34 -48.41
C GLY A 20 35.82 -50.48 -48.80
N LYS A 21 34.82 -50.20 -49.65
CA LYS A 21 33.82 -51.20 -50.12
C LYS A 21 34.44 -52.43 -50.83
N ALA A 22 35.77 -52.54 -50.87
CA ALA A 22 36.49 -53.41 -51.77
C ALA A 22 37.64 -54.21 -51.12
N GLY A 23 38.14 -53.93 -49.91
CA GLY A 23 39.35 -54.59 -49.38
C GLY A 23 39.24 -56.11 -49.28
N LEU A 24 38.26 -56.61 -48.50
CA LEU A 24 38.05 -58.06 -48.32
C LEU A 24 37.62 -58.76 -49.61
N LYS A 25 36.74 -58.12 -50.38
CA LYS A 25 36.27 -58.66 -51.66
C LYS A 25 37.42 -58.80 -52.66
N LYS A 26 38.29 -57.79 -52.75
CA LYS A 26 39.45 -57.76 -53.63
C LYS A 26 40.54 -58.75 -53.20
N CYS A 27 40.75 -58.93 -51.89
CA CYS A 27 41.57 -60.02 -51.37
C CYS A 27 41.02 -61.39 -51.78
N ALA A 28 39.71 -61.62 -51.61
CA ALA A 28 39.08 -62.89 -51.98
C ALA A 28 39.16 -63.15 -53.49
N GLU A 29 38.93 -62.12 -54.33
CA GLU A 29 39.11 -62.19 -55.78
C GLU A 29 40.58 -62.48 -56.16
N GLY A 30 41.56 -61.88 -55.49
CA GLY A 30 42.98 -62.15 -55.69
C GLY A 30 43.39 -63.58 -55.31
N VAL A 31 42.85 -64.11 -54.20
CA VAL A 31 43.06 -65.52 -53.80
C VAL A 31 42.50 -66.47 -54.85
N LEU A 32 41.27 -66.22 -55.32
CA LEU A 32 40.63 -67.05 -56.35
C LEU A 32 41.39 -66.97 -57.68
N SER A 33 41.84 -65.78 -58.09
CA SER A 33 42.67 -65.57 -59.28
C SER A 33 43.99 -66.35 -59.22
N LEU A 34 44.63 -66.37 -58.05
CA LEU A 34 45.86 -67.14 -57.84
C LEU A 34 45.60 -68.66 -57.91
N PHE A 35 44.47 -69.14 -57.38
CA PHE A 35 44.11 -70.57 -57.47
C PHE A 35 43.77 -70.99 -58.91
N ASP A 36 43.04 -70.16 -59.65
CA ASP A 36 42.73 -70.40 -61.06
C ASP A 36 44.01 -70.42 -61.91
N ALA A 37 44.92 -69.49 -61.65
CA ALA A 37 46.24 -69.47 -62.25
C ALA A 37 47.02 -70.77 -61.97
N LEU A 38 47.14 -71.18 -60.70
CA LEU A 38 47.86 -72.40 -60.34
C LEU A 38 47.24 -73.70 -60.91
N ALA A 39 45.95 -73.67 -61.30
CA ALA A 39 45.27 -74.80 -61.91
C ALA A 39 45.52 -74.93 -63.42
N GLU A 40 46.00 -73.88 -64.10
CA GLU A 40 46.38 -73.92 -65.51
C GLU A 40 47.83 -74.46 -65.66
N ASP A 41 47.99 -75.66 -66.23
CA ASP A 41 49.30 -76.26 -66.54
C ASP A 41 50.02 -75.45 -67.64
N GLY A 42 50.76 -74.40 -67.24
CA GLY A 42 51.54 -73.58 -68.17
C GLY A 42 52.02 -72.21 -67.68
N ILE A 43 51.87 -71.90 -66.38
CA ILE A 43 52.20 -70.56 -65.85
C ILE A 43 53.71 -70.32 -65.71
N ASP A 44 54.15 -69.13 -66.13
CA ASP A 44 55.50 -68.64 -65.93
C ASP A 44 55.75 -68.31 -64.44
N GLU A 45 56.93 -68.70 -63.92
CA GLU A 45 57.31 -68.53 -62.51
C GLU A 45 57.29 -67.04 -62.10
N LEU A 46 57.59 -66.15 -63.05
CA LEU A 46 57.54 -64.70 -62.85
C LEU A 46 56.11 -64.20 -62.59
N THR A 47 55.14 -64.65 -63.38
CA THR A 47 53.73 -64.25 -63.26
C THR A 47 53.12 -64.77 -61.97
N CYS A 48 53.45 -66.00 -61.57
CA CYS A 48 53.02 -66.55 -60.28
C CYS A 48 53.54 -65.70 -59.10
N LYS A 49 54.81 -65.28 -59.13
CA LYS A 49 55.37 -64.39 -58.10
C LYS A 49 54.68 -63.03 -58.05
N GLN A 50 54.37 -62.45 -59.21
CA GLN A 50 53.66 -61.16 -59.28
C GLN A 50 52.24 -61.22 -58.69
N GLU A 51 51.50 -62.29 -58.96
CA GLU A 51 50.15 -62.50 -58.40
C GLU A 51 50.20 -62.75 -56.89
N VAL A 52 51.21 -63.48 -56.39
CA VAL A 52 51.43 -63.66 -54.95
C VAL A 52 51.79 -62.34 -54.27
N ASP A 53 52.69 -61.55 -54.83
CA ASP A 53 53.08 -60.25 -54.29
C ASP A 53 51.89 -59.27 -54.28
N ALA A 54 51.07 -59.29 -55.33
CA ALA A 54 49.83 -58.50 -55.40
C ALA A 54 48.82 -58.94 -54.33
N LEU A 55 48.64 -60.24 -54.11
CA LEU A 55 47.77 -60.75 -53.06
C LEU A 55 48.26 -60.35 -51.66
N LEU A 56 49.56 -60.47 -51.39
CA LEU A 56 50.16 -60.06 -50.11
C LEU A 56 49.95 -58.57 -49.84
N TRP A 57 50.10 -57.73 -50.87
CA TRP A 57 49.84 -56.30 -50.79
C TRP A 57 48.37 -56.01 -50.41
N GLU A 58 47.42 -56.69 -51.04
CA GLU A 58 46.00 -56.52 -50.71
C GLU A 58 45.68 -57.00 -49.28
N MET A 59 46.33 -58.07 -48.81
CA MET A 59 46.19 -58.55 -47.43
C MET A 59 46.73 -57.55 -46.40
N GLU A 60 47.90 -56.95 -46.65
CA GLU A 60 48.47 -55.91 -45.79
C GLU A 60 47.55 -54.67 -45.73
N GLN A 61 46.98 -54.28 -46.87
CA GLN A 61 46.02 -53.18 -46.94
C GLN A 61 44.73 -53.49 -46.15
N LEU A 62 44.24 -54.73 -46.20
CA LEU A 62 43.08 -55.16 -45.43
C LEU A 62 43.35 -55.14 -43.91
N GLU A 63 44.53 -55.59 -43.50
CA GLU A 63 44.97 -55.55 -42.09
C GLU A 63 45.05 -54.10 -41.59
N PHE A 64 45.62 -53.20 -42.40
CA PHE A 64 45.66 -51.78 -42.09
C PHE A 64 44.27 -51.16 -41.94
N GLU A 65 43.34 -51.49 -42.83
CA GLU A 65 41.95 -51.03 -42.74
C GLU A 65 41.24 -51.57 -41.49
N ALA A 66 41.45 -52.84 -41.14
CA ALA A 66 40.91 -53.44 -39.92
C ALA A 66 41.40 -52.71 -38.65
N ASN A 67 42.72 -52.50 -38.54
CA ASN A 67 43.32 -51.77 -37.42
C ASN A 67 42.80 -50.32 -37.32
N LYS A 68 42.61 -49.67 -38.47
CA LYS A 68 42.02 -48.31 -38.52
C LYS A 68 40.58 -48.29 -38.01
N THR A 69 39.77 -49.29 -38.36
CA THR A 69 38.39 -49.38 -37.86
C THR A 69 38.32 -49.65 -36.36
N ASP A 70 39.25 -50.45 -35.83
CA ASP A 70 39.34 -50.74 -34.40
C ASP A 70 39.66 -49.47 -33.58
N ILE A 71 40.69 -48.72 -34.00
CA ILE A 71 41.05 -47.43 -33.37
C ILE A 71 39.89 -46.43 -33.47
N LEU A 72 39.16 -46.40 -34.59
CA LEU A 72 38.00 -45.54 -34.73
C LEU A 72 36.89 -45.94 -33.75
N GLY A 73 36.62 -47.24 -33.59
CA GLY A 73 35.67 -47.77 -32.62
C GLY A 73 36.00 -47.30 -31.20
N TYR A 74 37.24 -47.55 -30.77
CA TYR A 74 37.74 -47.09 -29.47
C TYR A 74 37.61 -45.57 -29.27
N THR A 75 37.92 -44.79 -30.31
CA THR A 75 37.81 -43.33 -30.23
C THR A 75 36.35 -42.87 -30.13
N CYS A 76 35.44 -43.52 -30.86
CA CYS A 76 34.01 -43.22 -30.82
C CYS A 76 33.40 -43.56 -29.46
N GLU A 77 33.78 -44.68 -28.84
CA GLU A 77 33.34 -45.04 -27.48
C GLU A 77 33.77 -43.98 -26.46
N ARG A 78 35.03 -43.53 -26.52
CA ARG A 78 35.53 -42.45 -25.66
C ARG A 78 34.84 -41.11 -25.91
N GLU A 79 34.53 -40.79 -27.16
CA GLU A 79 33.77 -39.59 -27.52
C GLU A 79 32.35 -39.65 -26.94
N LEU A 80 31.68 -40.80 -26.99
CA LEU A 80 30.36 -41.00 -26.39
C LEU A 80 30.36 -40.79 -24.87
N GLU A 81 31.31 -41.39 -24.16
CA GLU A 81 31.45 -41.21 -22.70
C GLU A 81 31.70 -39.74 -22.32
N ALA A 82 32.51 -39.04 -23.11
CA ALA A 82 32.74 -37.61 -22.93
C ALA A 82 31.46 -36.77 -23.15
N TYR A 83 30.64 -37.13 -24.14
CA TYR A 83 29.36 -36.47 -24.37
C TYR A 83 28.33 -36.75 -23.28
N GLU A 84 28.28 -37.97 -22.75
CA GLU A 84 27.42 -38.30 -21.62
C GLU A 84 27.78 -37.50 -20.37
N THR A 85 29.08 -37.39 -20.07
CA THR A 85 29.58 -36.59 -18.95
C THR A 85 29.24 -35.11 -19.14
N LEU A 86 29.51 -34.56 -20.34
CA LEU A 86 29.19 -33.17 -20.66
C LEU A 86 27.69 -32.89 -20.56
N ASN A 87 26.84 -33.82 -21.00
CA ASN A 87 25.40 -33.66 -20.90
C ASN A 87 24.93 -33.64 -19.44
N ALA A 88 25.48 -34.53 -18.60
CA ALA A 88 25.19 -34.53 -17.16
C ALA A 88 25.63 -33.22 -16.48
N ASP A 89 26.79 -32.66 -16.85
CA ASP A 89 27.27 -31.38 -16.34
C ASP A 89 26.35 -30.21 -16.76
N ILE A 90 25.87 -30.22 -18.01
CA ILE A 90 24.92 -29.24 -18.51
C ILE A 90 23.60 -29.33 -17.73
N ASP A 91 23.06 -30.54 -17.55
CA ASP A 91 21.82 -30.75 -16.80
C ASP A 91 21.96 -30.28 -15.34
N ALA A 92 23.08 -30.58 -14.68
CA ALA A 92 23.38 -30.09 -13.34
C ALA A 92 23.49 -28.56 -13.29
N SER A 93 24.12 -27.94 -14.29
CA SER A 93 24.20 -26.48 -14.39
C SER A 93 22.83 -25.84 -14.61
N ILE A 94 21.96 -26.47 -15.42
CA ILE A 94 20.59 -25.99 -15.65
C ILE A 94 19.81 -26.01 -14.34
N LEU A 95 19.85 -27.14 -13.61
CA LEU A 95 19.16 -27.26 -12.33
C LEU A 95 19.62 -26.20 -11.34
N LYS A 96 20.93 -26.00 -11.21
CA LYS A 96 21.49 -24.96 -10.32
C LYS A 96 21.00 -23.56 -10.69
N VAL A 97 21.02 -23.21 -11.98
CA VAL A 97 20.54 -21.89 -12.44
C VAL A 97 19.04 -21.76 -12.23
N SER A 98 18.25 -22.82 -12.41
CA SER A 98 16.83 -22.82 -12.12
C SER A 98 16.54 -22.55 -10.63
N GLU A 99 17.27 -23.20 -9.73
CA GLU A 99 17.18 -22.93 -8.28
C GLU A 99 17.56 -21.48 -7.94
N GLU A 100 18.65 -20.96 -8.53
CA GLU A 100 19.06 -19.56 -8.34
C GLU A 100 17.98 -18.56 -8.83
N ILE A 101 17.30 -18.87 -9.94
CA ILE A 101 16.18 -18.06 -10.44
C ILE A 101 15.02 -18.06 -9.45
N GLU A 102 14.64 -19.22 -8.91
CA GLU A 102 13.56 -19.32 -7.92
C GLU A 102 13.88 -18.53 -6.65
N GLU A 103 15.11 -18.61 -6.14
CA GLU A 103 15.56 -17.80 -5.02
C GLU A 103 15.51 -16.30 -5.30
N LEU A 104 15.98 -15.88 -6.48
CA LEU A 104 15.96 -14.47 -6.88
C LEU A 104 14.53 -13.96 -7.05
N MET A 105 13.62 -14.78 -7.58
CA MET A 105 12.21 -14.44 -7.65
C MET A 105 11.62 -14.21 -6.25
N ALA A 106 11.92 -15.07 -5.28
CA ALA A 106 11.47 -14.89 -3.90
C ALA A 106 12.01 -13.58 -3.30
N LYS A 107 13.31 -13.30 -3.46
CA LYS A 107 13.96 -12.06 -3.01
C LYS A 107 13.30 -10.82 -3.63
N VAL A 108 13.02 -10.85 -4.94
CA VAL A 108 12.34 -9.74 -5.64
C VAL A 108 10.94 -9.49 -5.09
N GLN A 109 10.18 -10.53 -4.74
CA GLN A 109 8.86 -10.33 -4.13
C GLN A 109 8.96 -9.66 -2.76
N VAL A 110 9.90 -10.10 -1.92
CA VAL A 110 10.16 -9.46 -0.62
C VAL A 110 10.54 -7.99 -0.80
N GLU A 111 11.48 -7.68 -1.69
CA GLU A 111 11.89 -6.29 -1.95
C GLU A 111 10.75 -5.42 -2.49
N LYS A 112 9.86 -5.97 -3.32
CA LYS A 112 8.64 -5.27 -3.76
C LYS A 112 7.74 -4.90 -2.58
N THR A 113 7.55 -5.81 -1.63
CA THR A 113 6.75 -5.52 -0.43
C THR A 113 7.40 -4.45 0.45
N ILE A 114 8.72 -4.52 0.65
CA ILE A 114 9.48 -3.51 1.40
C ILE A 114 9.36 -2.14 0.73
N ARG A 115 9.48 -2.09 -0.60
CA ARG A 115 9.31 -0.86 -1.36
C ARG A 115 7.91 -0.28 -1.20
N ALA A 116 6.86 -1.10 -1.28
CA ALA A 116 5.48 -0.65 -1.09
C ALA A 116 5.30 -0.04 0.31
N TYR A 117 5.78 -0.71 1.36
CA TYR A 117 5.73 -0.16 2.72
C TYR A 117 6.52 1.15 2.84
N LYS A 118 7.70 1.25 2.22
CA LYS A 118 8.50 2.47 2.23
C LYS A 118 7.76 3.64 1.55
N GLU A 119 7.11 3.39 0.41
CA GLU A 119 6.30 4.40 -0.27
C GLU A 119 5.10 4.84 0.58
N GLU A 120 4.43 3.91 1.28
CA GLU A 120 3.37 4.22 2.25
C GLU A 120 3.89 5.07 3.42
N TYR A 121 5.03 4.70 4.01
CA TYR A 121 5.66 5.48 5.08
C TYR A 121 6.06 6.88 4.63
N GLU A 122 6.61 7.02 3.43
CA GLU A 122 6.95 8.33 2.86
C GLU A 122 5.68 9.18 2.64
N SER A 123 4.59 8.57 2.16
CA SER A 123 3.31 9.27 2.00
C SER A 123 2.76 9.77 3.34
N ILE A 124 2.74 8.92 4.37
CA ILE A 124 2.29 9.31 5.72
C ILE A 124 3.21 10.38 6.32
N SER A 125 4.53 10.23 6.15
CA SER A 125 5.52 11.20 6.64
C SER A 125 5.33 12.58 6.03
N ARG A 126 5.02 12.67 4.73
CA ARG A 126 4.68 13.95 4.08
C ARG A 126 3.49 14.62 4.75
N VAL A 127 2.40 13.89 4.96
CA VAL A 127 1.20 14.41 5.64
C VAL A 127 1.52 14.84 7.08
N ILE A 128 2.31 14.06 7.82
CA ILE A 128 2.72 14.43 9.18
C ILE A 128 3.56 15.71 9.20
N ASN A 129 4.45 15.91 8.22
CA ASN A 129 5.31 17.09 8.14
C ASN A 129 4.55 18.36 7.73
N GLU A 130 3.37 18.23 7.10
CA GLU A 130 2.48 19.38 6.83
C GLU A 130 1.78 19.86 8.10
N LEU A 131 1.65 19.01 9.12
CA LEU A 131 1.04 19.38 10.40
C LEU A 131 2.06 20.15 11.26
N PRO A 132 1.60 21.15 12.03
CA PRO A 132 2.48 21.89 12.94
C PRO A 132 3.08 20.97 14.00
N SER A 133 4.27 21.35 14.48
CA SER A 133 4.95 20.60 15.54
C SER A 133 4.04 20.47 16.76
N ARG A 134 4.09 19.31 17.41
CA ARG A 134 3.35 19.09 18.67
C ARG A 134 3.71 20.13 19.73
N GLN A 135 4.94 20.63 19.72
CA GLN A 135 5.37 21.66 20.67
C GLN A 135 4.70 23.00 20.38
N ASP A 136 4.59 23.38 19.10
CA ASP A 136 3.95 24.62 18.69
C ASP A 136 2.45 24.59 19.01
N LEU A 137 1.78 23.48 18.69
CA LEU A 137 0.36 23.28 19.05
C LEU A 137 0.13 23.32 20.57
N ALA A 138 1.03 22.73 21.36
CA ALA A 138 0.92 22.76 22.83
C ALA A 138 1.12 24.19 23.38
N ALA A 139 2.03 24.97 22.78
CA ALA A 139 2.23 26.37 23.15
C ALA A 139 1.01 27.23 22.80
N GLU A 140 0.43 27.04 21.61
CA GLU A 140 -0.78 27.75 21.18
C GLU A 140 -1.99 27.40 22.07
N LEU A 141 -2.16 26.12 22.41
CA LEU A 141 -3.18 25.68 23.38
C LEU A 141 -3.01 26.35 24.74
N ALA A 142 -1.80 26.40 25.28
CA ALA A 142 -1.54 27.04 26.56
C ALA A 142 -1.85 28.54 26.55
N VAL A 143 -1.60 29.22 25.43
CA VAL A 143 -1.95 30.63 25.25
C VAL A 143 -3.46 30.81 25.22
N GLU A 144 -4.18 30.01 24.44
CA GLU A 144 -5.64 30.10 24.36
C GLU A 144 -6.33 29.70 25.67
N GLU A 145 -5.83 28.69 26.39
CA GLU A 145 -6.30 28.34 27.73
C GLU A 145 -6.15 29.51 28.71
N LYS A 146 -5.01 30.21 28.67
CA LYS A 146 -4.79 31.40 29.49
C LYS A 146 -5.77 32.52 29.12
N ARG A 147 -5.98 32.79 27.83
CA ARG A 147 -6.94 33.82 27.36
C ARG A 147 -8.37 33.48 27.81
N LEU A 148 -8.75 32.21 27.74
CA LEU A 148 -10.06 31.73 28.19
C LEU A 148 -10.22 31.91 29.69
N SER A 149 -9.20 31.56 30.48
CA SER A 149 -9.20 31.78 31.93
C SER A 149 -9.32 33.28 32.28
N GLU A 150 -8.58 34.16 31.60
CA GLU A 150 -8.65 35.60 31.81
C GLU A 150 -10.04 36.14 31.45
N ALA A 151 -10.63 35.69 30.34
CA ALA A 151 -11.98 36.07 29.93
C ALA A 151 -13.04 35.60 30.94
N GLN A 152 -12.92 34.39 31.49
CA GLN A 152 -13.81 33.90 32.54
C GLN A 152 -13.71 34.73 33.83
N ILE A 153 -12.50 35.10 34.24
CA ILE A 153 -12.29 35.98 35.40
C ILE A 153 -12.93 37.34 35.15
N ALA A 154 -12.74 37.92 33.96
CA ALA A 154 -13.34 39.19 33.59
C ALA A 154 -14.87 39.12 33.56
N LEU A 155 -15.44 38.03 33.05
CA LEU A 155 -16.89 37.79 33.06
C LEU A 155 -17.42 37.74 34.50
N SER A 156 -16.79 36.95 35.37
CA SER A 156 -17.14 36.84 36.78
C SER A 156 -17.08 38.20 37.48
N ALA A 157 -16.05 39.01 37.21
CA ALA A 157 -15.93 40.34 37.81
C ALA A 157 -17.02 41.31 37.32
N VAL A 158 -17.44 41.19 36.06
CA VAL A 158 -18.56 41.97 35.51
C VAL A 158 -19.88 41.52 36.11
N ASP A 159 -20.10 40.21 36.24
CA ASP A 159 -21.30 39.65 36.88
C ASP A 159 -21.41 40.10 38.34
N GLU A 160 -20.34 40.04 39.12
CA GLU A 160 -20.29 40.56 40.50
C GLU A 160 -20.65 42.05 40.58
N LYS A 161 -20.15 42.85 39.63
CA LYS A 161 -20.44 44.29 39.56
C LYS A 161 -21.89 44.54 39.17
N LEU A 162 -22.45 43.73 38.27
CA LEU A 162 -23.85 43.79 37.87
C LEU A 162 -24.75 43.44 39.05
N ASP A 163 -24.44 42.37 39.79
CA ASP A 163 -25.14 41.99 41.01
C ASP A 163 -25.11 43.09 42.07
N LEU A 164 -23.96 43.73 42.28
CA LEU A 164 -23.86 44.86 43.19
C LEU A 164 -24.75 46.02 42.74
N ARG A 165 -24.76 46.35 41.45
CA ARG A 165 -25.62 47.42 40.92
C ARG A 165 -27.10 47.07 41.02
N THR A 166 -27.49 45.83 40.78
CA THR A 166 -28.86 45.35 40.98
C THR A 166 -29.28 45.52 42.44
N LYS A 167 -28.43 45.11 43.39
CA LYS A 167 -28.69 45.32 44.84
C LYS A 167 -28.80 46.80 45.21
N GLN A 168 -27.91 47.64 44.70
CA GLN A 168 -27.96 49.10 44.90
C GLN A 168 -29.23 49.71 44.33
N PHE A 169 -29.66 49.27 43.14
CA PHE A 169 -30.88 49.74 42.50
C PHE A 169 -32.12 49.30 43.29
N SER A 170 -32.15 48.07 43.79
CA SER A 170 -33.22 47.58 44.69
C SER A 170 -33.28 48.39 45.99
N LEU A 171 -32.12 48.70 46.60
CA LEU A 171 -32.07 49.55 47.79
C LEU A 171 -32.61 50.95 47.50
N LEU A 172 -32.16 51.57 46.40
CA LEU A 172 -32.65 52.89 45.97
C LEU A 172 -34.17 52.86 45.77
N MET A 173 -34.69 51.85 45.07
CA MET A 173 -36.12 51.71 44.83
C MET A 173 -36.91 51.57 46.14
N SER A 174 -36.39 50.79 47.10
CA SER A 174 -36.98 50.67 48.44
C SER A 174 -36.93 51.99 49.21
N THR A 175 -35.85 52.76 49.13
CA THR A 175 -35.77 54.09 49.77
C THR A 175 -36.71 55.10 49.14
N ILE A 176 -36.88 55.09 47.81
CA ILE A 176 -37.85 55.92 47.11
C ILE A 176 -39.27 55.55 47.55
N GLN A 177 -39.56 54.25 47.64
CA GLN A 177 -40.87 53.78 48.08
C GLN A 177 -41.15 54.12 49.54
N ASN A 178 -40.14 54.03 50.42
CA ASN A 178 -40.25 54.48 51.80
C ASN A 178 -40.41 56.00 51.90
N LEU A 179 -39.64 56.79 51.16
CA LEU A 179 -39.79 58.25 51.13
C LEU A 179 -41.16 58.66 50.57
N LYS A 180 -41.67 57.93 49.57
CA LYS A 180 -43.03 58.12 49.08
C LYS A 180 -44.04 57.77 50.17
N SER A 181 -43.88 56.65 50.88
CA SER A 181 -44.74 56.29 52.01
C SER A 181 -44.71 57.36 53.09
N THR A 182 -43.53 57.84 53.49
CA THR A 182 -43.38 58.91 54.48
C THR A 182 -43.97 60.23 53.98
N LEU A 183 -43.82 60.57 52.69
CA LEU A 183 -44.45 61.75 52.13
C LEU A 183 -45.97 61.61 52.10
N ASP A 184 -46.48 60.44 51.71
CA ASP A 184 -47.91 60.13 51.71
C ASP A 184 -48.47 60.16 53.16
N GLU A 185 -47.70 59.68 54.14
CA GLU A 185 -47.99 59.75 55.58
C GLU A 185 -47.94 61.20 56.11
N ASP A 186 -46.94 62.01 55.74
CA ASP A 186 -46.82 63.42 56.12
C ASP A 186 -47.95 64.26 55.50
N THR A 187 -48.34 64.00 54.24
CA THR A 187 -49.53 64.64 53.64
C THR A 187 -50.82 64.23 54.34
N ALA A 188 -50.93 62.98 54.80
CA ALA A 188 -52.08 62.56 55.60
C ALA A 188 -52.10 63.23 56.98
N MET A 189 -50.93 63.49 57.60
CA MET A 189 -50.85 64.23 58.86
C MET A 189 -51.14 65.72 58.70
N ASP A 190 -50.68 66.36 57.61
CA ASP A 190 -51.03 67.76 57.29
C ASP A 190 -52.55 67.91 57.01
N ASP A 191 -53.15 66.96 56.30
CA ASP A 191 -54.60 66.92 56.09
C ASP A 191 -55.36 66.72 57.43
N GLU A 192 -54.83 65.91 58.35
CA GLU A 192 -55.39 65.74 59.71
C GLU A 192 -55.21 66.98 60.62
N GLU A 193 -54.12 67.74 60.47
CA GLU A 193 -53.90 69.01 61.18
C GLU A 193 -54.81 70.13 60.64
N ASP A 194 -55.03 70.20 59.32
CA ASP A 194 -55.98 71.12 58.69
C ASP A 194 -57.45 70.76 59.03
N GLU A 195 -57.78 69.48 59.19
CA GLU A 195 -59.09 69.05 59.71
C GLU A 195 -59.27 69.36 61.21
N GLN A 196 -58.20 69.30 62.02
CA GLN A 196 -58.26 69.70 63.44
C GLN A 196 -58.37 71.22 63.63
N GLN A 197 -57.75 72.04 62.77
CA GLN A 197 -57.96 73.49 62.78
C GLN A 197 -59.37 73.88 62.32
N LYS A 198 -59.92 73.23 61.29
CA LYS A 198 -61.31 73.45 60.83
C LYS A 198 -62.37 73.00 61.84
N ARG A 199 -62.09 72.00 62.67
CA ARG A 199 -63.02 71.52 63.72
C ARG A 199 -63.20 72.46 64.92
N SER A 200 -62.45 73.57 65.00
CA SER A 200 -62.58 74.56 66.09
C SER A 200 -63.36 75.82 65.71
N GLY A 201 -63.79 75.95 64.45
CA GLY A 201 -64.25 77.22 63.87
C GLY A 201 -65.71 77.35 63.44
N ASP A 202 -66.51 76.28 63.37
CA ASP A 202 -67.89 76.42 62.88
C ASP A 202 -68.80 75.31 63.44
N ALA A 203 -69.56 75.67 64.47
CA ALA A 203 -70.57 74.85 65.11
C ALA A 203 -71.79 75.73 65.46
N GLU A 204 -72.61 76.05 64.46
CA GLU A 204 -74.05 76.33 64.59
C GLU A 204 -74.68 75.80 63.27
N ASP A 205 -75.19 74.56 63.25
CA ASP A 205 -76.62 74.17 63.43
C ASP A 205 -77.55 74.85 62.40
N GLU A 206 -78.49 74.20 61.70
CA GLU A 206 -79.25 72.98 61.92
C GLU A 206 -80.00 72.62 60.61
N ASP A 207 -80.56 71.41 60.56
CA ASP A 207 -81.67 70.92 59.72
C ASP A 207 -81.43 70.26 58.33
N MET A 208 -81.67 68.93 58.36
CA MET A 208 -82.61 68.12 57.54
C MET A 208 -82.46 68.12 55.99
N GLU A 209 -82.61 67.01 55.27
CA GLU A 209 -83.46 65.84 55.48
C GLU A 209 -82.97 64.66 54.61
N ASP A 210 -83.31 63.47 55.09
CA ASP A 210 -83.03 62.13 54.58
C ASP A 210 -83.93 61.76 53.38
N THR A 211 -83.41 60.94 52.46
CA THR A 211 -83.98 59.62 52.06
C THR A 211 -83.70 59.21 50.60
N SER A 212 -82.94 58.11 50.48
CA SER A 212 -83.24 56.89 49.68
C SER A 212 -83.26 57.01 48.13
N GLU A 213 -82.83 56.07 47.28
CA GLU A 213 -82.50 54.63 47.30
C GLU A 213 -81.42 54.41 46.21
N LYS A 214 -80.29 53.74 46.44
CA LYS A 214 -80.04 52.29 46.54
C LYS A 214 -80.28 51.47 45.24
N ARG A 215 -79.18 50.78 44.86
CA ARG A 215 -79.03 49.54 44.06
C ARG A 215 -78.93 49.73 42.54
N GLY A 216 -78.00 49.12 41.82
CA GLY A 216 -76.92 48.15 42.08
C GLY A 216 -76.09 48.08 40.77
N ALA A 217 -74.77 47.91 40.79
CA ALA A 217 -74.07 46.62 40.86
C ALA A 217 -74.62 45.65 39.78
N THR A 218 -73.88 45.20 38.78
CA THR A 218 -72.56 44.53 38.84
C THR A 218 -72.05 44.19 37.42
N GLN A 219 -70.72 43.99 37.32
CA GLN A 219 -70.02 43.01 36.45
C GLN A 219 -69.95 43.30 34.93
N ASP A 220 -68.90 42.97 34.19
CA ASP A 220 -67.60 42.32 34.45
C ASP A 220 -66.65 42.71 33.30
N ASP A 221 -65.36 42.86 33.65
CA ASP A 221 -64.14 42.43 32.98
C ASP A 221 -64.23 41.85 31.53
N ASP A 222 -63.40 42.33 30.61
CA ASP A 222 -62.12 41.66 30.27
C ASP A 222 -61.45 42.17 28.97
N ASP A 223 -60.14 42.39 29.13
CA ASP A 223 -59.01 42.14 28.22
C ASP A 223 -59.08 42.40 26.70
N MET A 224 -58.29 43.39 26.29
CA MET A 224 -57.76 43.55 24.93
C MET A 224 -56.33 42.99 24.87
N ASN A 225 -56.17 41.81 24.25
CA ASN A 225 -54.89 41.32 23.78
C ASN A 225 -54.98 40.96 22.29
N GLY A 226 -54.09 41.51 21.48
CA GLY A 226 -53.99 41.19 20.06
C GLY A 226 -52.73 41.72 19.42
N GLY A 227 -51.66 40.94 19.42
CA GLY A 227 -50.55 41.18 18.49
C GLY A 227 -49.28 40.35 18.70
N ARG A 228 -49.20 39.18 18.07
CA ARG A 228 -48.18 38.87 17.03
C ARG A 228 -48.28 37.42 16.55
N SER A 229 -48.20 37.28 15.23
CA SER A 229 -47.93 36.04 14.50
C SER A 229 -46.50 36.10 13.90
N PRO A 230 -46.06 35.08 13.13
CA PRO A 230 -44.90 34.22 13.38
C PRO A 230 -43.56 34.76 12.86
#